data_AF-A0A1F4VCZ8-F1
#
_entry.id   AF-A0A1F4VCZ8-F1
#
_cell.length_a   1.000
_cell.length_b   1.000
_cell.length_c   1.000
_cell.angle_alpha   90.00
_cell.angle_beta   90.00
_cell.angle_gamma   90.00
#
_symmetry.space_group_name_H-M   'P 1'
#
loop_
_entity.id
_entity.type
_entity.pdbx_description
1 polymer ?
#
loop_
_entity_poly.entity_id
_entity_poly.type
_entity_poly.pdbx_seq_one_letter_code
_entity_poly.pdbx_strand_id
1 'polypeptide(L)'
;MVYAAAVPPDVNNPLPQFTTLAQIFGVIINVVLGVGIALTIIYLILGGIRYIMSQGDPKNTQVAREWLTNAVIGFIVVIGAFVIRTVVISILGATNTVITDVTP
;
A
#
# COMPACT_ATOMS: atom_id res chain seq x y z
N MET A 1 3.33 47.04 12.26
CA MET A 1 4.18 46.40 11.23
C MET A 1 3.95 44.90 11.40
N VAL A 2 3.07 44.34 10.59
CA VAL A 2 2.59 42.96 10.69
C VAL A 2 3.38 42.12 9.71
N TYR A 3 4.18 41.18 10.21
CA TYR A 3 4.67 40.05 9.42
C TYR A 3 4.60 38.81 10.31
N ALA A 4 3.47 38.12 10.25
CA ALA A 4 3.42 36.71 10.61
C ALA A 4 4.08 35.97 9.45
N ALA A 5 5.38 35.71 9.58
CA ALA A 5 6.04 34.74 8.73
C ALA A 5 5.30 33.41 8.93
N ALA A 6 4.66 32.92 7.88
CA ALA A 6 4.20 31.54 7.86
C ALA A 6 5.44 30.68 8.12
N VAL A 7 5.52 30.12 9.34
CA VAL A 7 6.56 29.16 9.70
C VAL A 7 6.47 28.05 8.65
N PRO A 8 7.51 27.85 7.82
CA PRO A 8 7.50 26.73 6.90
C PRO A 8 7.35 25.46 7.75
N PRO A 9 6.44 24.54 7.40
CA PRO A 9 6.27 23.29 8.13
C PRO A 9 7.44 22.32 7.84
N ASP A 10 8.67 22.79 7.96
CA ASP A 10 9.87 21.97 7.99
C ASP A 10 10.22 21.66 9.45
N VAL A 11 9.23 21.16 10.19
CA VAL A 11 9.53 20.39 11.39
C VAL A 11 9.83 18.98 10.93
N ASN A 12 11.12 18.69 10.79
CA ASN A 12 11.63 17.33 10.74
C ASN A 12 11.27 16.68 12.09
N ASN A 13 10.00 16.28 12.22
CA ASN A 13 9.40 15.77 13.42
C ASN A 13 9.77 14.28 13.49
N PRO A 14 10.60 13.85 14.46
CA PRO A 14 11.03 12.46 14.57
C PRO A 14 9.89 11.51 15.01
N LEU A 15 8.68 12.05 15.17
CA LEU A 15 7.46 11.33 15.48
C LEU A 15 6.52 11.51 14.29
N PRO A 16 5.92 10.43 13.74
CA PRO A 16 4.95 10.55 12.67
C PRO A 16 3.78 11.42 13.14
N GLN A 17 3.74 12.67 12.68
CA GLN A 17 2.60 13.55 12.90
C GLN A 17 1.46 13.09 11.99
N PHE A 18 0.45 12.46 12.59
CA PHE A 18 -0.82 12.19 11.94
C PHE A 18 -1.69 13.46 12.00
N THR A 19 -1.31 14.49 11.25
CA THR A 19 -2.04 15.77 11.18
C THR A 19 -3.29 15.69 10.31
N THR A 20 -3.42 14.65 9.47
CA THR A 20 -4.52 14.51 8.51
C THR A 20 -4.99 13.06 8.39
N LEU A 21 -6.30 12.84 8.16
CA LEU A 21 -6.87 11.53 7.79
C LEU A 21 -6.05 10.84 6.69
N ALA A 22 -5.57 11.61 5.71
CA ALA A 22 -4.74 11.11 4.62
C ALA A 22 -3.42 10.43 5.07
N GLN A 23 -2.80 10.86 6.17
CA GLN A 23 -1.57 10.26 6.69
C GLN A 23 -1.85 8.94 7.42
N ILE A 24 -2.96 8.85 8.14
CA ILE A 24 -3.42 7.60 8.75
C ILE A 24 -3.69 6.56 7.65
N PHE A 25 -4.42 6.96 6.60
CA PHE A 25 -4.63 6.11 5.43
C PHE A 25 -3.31 5.72 4.75
N GLY A 26 -2.37 6.65 4.61
CA GLY A 26 -1.05 6.39 4.04
C GLY A 26 -0.24 5.33 4.79
N VAL A 27 -0.25 5.36 6.13
CA VAL A 27 0.42 4.35 6.95
C VAL A 27 -0.29 3.00 6.87
N ILE A 28 -1.62 2.98 6.93
CA ILE A 28 -2.41 1.75 6.76
C ILE A 28 -2.11 1.12 5.40
N ILE A 29 -2.10 1.91 4.33
CA ILE A 29 -1.77 1.47 2.98
C ILE A 29 -0.37 0.89 2.91
N ASN A 30 0.63 1.54 3.51
CA ASN A 30 2.01 1.05 3.48
C ASN A 30 2.15 -0.30 4.22
N VAL A 31 1.51 -0.43 5.38
CA VAL A 31 1.45 -1.70 6.14
C VAL A 31 0.72 -2.78 5.34
N VAL A 32 -0.41 -2.45 4.73
CA VAL A 32 -1.20 -3.37 3.90
C VAL A 32 -0.44 -3.79 2.64
N LEU A 33 0.33 -2.89 2.02
CA LEU A 33 1.18 -3.24 0.88
C LEU A 33 2.29 -4.21 1.29
N GLY A 34 3.01 -3.92 2.38
CA GLY A 34 4.09 -4.79 2.86
C GLY A 34 3.60 -6.18 3.28
N VAL A 35 2.55 -6.23 4.09
CA VAL A 35 1.99 -7.49 4.60
C VAL A 35 1.17 -8.21 3.53
N GLY A 36 0.42 -7.47 2.71
CA GLY A 36 -0.42 -8.01 1.65
C GLY A 36 0.37 -8.70 0.55
N ILE A 37 1.51 -8.14 0.13
CA ILE A 37 2.39 -8.79 -0.85
C ILE A 37 2.96 -10.09 -0.29
N ALA A 38 3.45 -10.08 0.96
CA ALA A 38 4.00 -11.27 1.60
C ALA A 38 2.96 -12.39 1.72
N LEU A 39 1.76 -12.06 2.21
CA LEU A 39 0.65 -13.03 2.32
C LEU A 39 0.22 -13.56 0.96
N THR A 40 0.11 -12.69 -0.05
CA THR A 40 -0.27 -13.10 -1.41
C THR A 40 0.68 -14.16 -1.96
N ILE A 41 1.99 -13.95 -1.83
CA ILE A 41 2.99 -14.92 -2.31
C ILE A 41 2.88 -16.24 -1.54
N ILE A 42 2.70 -16.20 -0.21
CA ILE A 42 2.53 -17.39 0.61
C ILE A 42 1.30 -18.21 0.19
N TYR A 43 0.15 -17.55 0.03
CA TYR A 43 -1.08 -18.22 -0.39
C TYR A 43 -1.01 -18.75 -1.82
N LEU A 44 -0.29 -18.07 -2.72
CA LEU A 44 -0.10 -18.52 -4.10
C LEU A 44 0.79 -19.77 -4.17
N ILE A 45 1.87 -19.81 -3.38
CA ILE A 45 2.75 -20.99 -3.28
C ILE A 45 2.00 -22.17 -2.64
N LEU A 46 1.36 -21.96 -1.49
CA LEU A 46 0.66 -23.02 -0.78
C LEU A 46 -0.56 -23.53 -1.57
N GLY A 47 -1.33 -22.62 -2.17
CA GLY A 47 -2.45 -22.97 -3.05
C GLY A 47 -1.98 -23.69 -4.32
N GLY A 48 -0.89 -23.24 -4.95
CA GLY A 48 -0.34 -23.84 -6.16
C GLY A 48 0.22 -25.25 -5.93
N ILE A 49 1.01 -25.43 -4.87
CA ILE A 49 1.54 -26.76 -4.49
C ILE A 49 0.39 -27.71 -4.15
N ARG A 50 -0.60 -27.24 -3.36
CA ARG A 50 -1.77 -28.05 -3.00
C ARG A 50 -2.59 -28.42 -4.24
N TYR A 51 -2.77 -27.49 -5.18
CA TYR A 51 -3.49 -27.73 -6.43
C TYR A 51 -2.82 -28.84 -7.25
N ILE A 52 -1.49 -28.80 -7.41
CA ILE A 52 -0.73 -29.83 -8.13
C ILE A 52 -0.79 -31.17 -7.40
N MET A 53 -0.67 -31.18 -6.06
CA MET A 53 -0.74 -32.40 -5.25
C MET A 53 -2.14 -33.03 -5.17
N SER A 54 -3.19 -32.29 -5.56
CA SER A 54 -4.58 -32.74 -5.40
C SER A 54 -4.93 -33.94 -6.28
N GLN A 55 -4.18 -34.23 -7.35
CA GLN A 55 -4.24 -35.47 -8.16
C GLN A 55 -5.66 -35.98 -8.54
N GLY A 56 -6.68 -35.13 -8.59
CA GLY A 56 -8.06 -35.50 -8.90
C GLY A 56 -8.97 -35.77 -7.69
N ASP A 57 -8.48 -35.65 -6.45
CA ASP A 57 -9.34 -35.65 -5.26
C ASP A 57 -10.13 -34.32 -5.20
N PRO A 58 -11.47 -34.36 -5.29
CA PRO A 58 -12.31 -33.17 -5.30
C PRO A 58 -12.17 -32.35 -4.01
N LYS A 59 -11.89 -32.98 -2.86
CA LYS A 59 -11.77 -32.28 -1.58
C LYS A 59 -10.50 -31.42 -1.53
N ASN A 60 -9.38 -31.96 -1.97
CA ASN A 60 -8.11 -31.23 -2.00
C ASN A 60 -8.11 -30.11 -3.05
N THR A 61 -8.78 -30.35 -4.18
CA THR A 61 -8.94 -29.35 -5.24
C THR A 61 -9.80 -28.17 -4.79
N GLN A 62 -10.85 -28.43 -4.00
CA GLN A 62 -11.72 -27.38 -3.47
C GLN A 62 -10.98 -26.49 -2.46
N VAL A 63 -10.21 -27.09 -1.55
CA VAL A 63 -9.35 -26.34 -0.61
C VAL A 63 -8.30 -25.53 -1.38
N ALA A 64 -7.65 -26.10 -2.39
CA ALA A 64 -6.67 -25.38 -3.20
C ALA A 64 -7.28 -24.14 -3.90
N ARG A 65 -8.55 -24.25 -4.36
CA ARG A 65 -9.28 -23.12 -4.94
C ARG A 65 -9.62 -22.03 -3.94
N GLU A 66 -10.00 -22.38 -2.71
CA GLU A 66 -10.22 -21.39 -1.64
C GLU A 66 -8.94 -20.63 -1.31
N TRP A 67 -7.83 -21.34 -1.20
CA TRP A 67 -6.51 -20.75 -0.97
C TRP A 67 -6.10 -19.79 -2.09
N LEU A 68 -6.32 -20.19 -3.35
CA LEU A 68 -6.06 -19.34 -4.49
C LEU A 68 -6.97 -18.11 -4.52
N THR A 69 -8.24 -18.26 -4.16
CA THR A 69 -9.20 -17.14 -4.08
C THR A 69 -8.76 -16.12 -3.03
N ASN A 70 -8.32 -16.59 -1.86
CA ASN A 70 -7.77 -15.73 -0.80
C ASN A 70 -6.48 -15.02 -1.25
N ALA A 71 -5.62 -15.70 -2.01
CA ALA A 71 -4.44 -15.07 -2.61
C ALA A 71 -4.83 -13.94 -3.58
N VAL A 72 -5.84 -14.15 -4.42
CA VAL A 72 -6.34 -13.15 -5.39
C VAL A 72 -6.92 -11.95 -4.67
N ILE A 73 -7.68 -12.15 -3.59
CA ILE A 73 -8.20 -11.04 -2.77
C ILE A 73 -7.05 -10.22 -2.17
N GLY A 74 -6.04 -10.88 -1.60
CA GLY A 74 -4.84 -10.21 -1.10
C GLY A 74 -4.14 -9.37 -2.18
N PHE A 75 -4.03 -9.91 -3.39
CA PHE A 75 -3.45 -9.21 -4.54
C PHE A 75 -4.26 -7.97 -4.95
N ILE A 76 -5.60 -8.09 -5.00
CA ILE A 76 -6.50 -6.97 -5.33
C ILE A 76 -6.37 -5.85 -4.29
N VAL A 77 -6.28 -6.20 -3.00
CA VAL A 77 -6.11 -5.23 -1.91
C VAL A 77 -4.80 -4.45 -2.08
N VAL A 78 -3.70 -5.14 -2.44
CA VAL A 78 -2.40 -4.49 -2.71
C VAL A 78 -2.52 -3.49 -3.86
N ILE A 79 -3.14 -3.89 -4.97
CA ILE A 79 -3.35 -2.99 -6.12
C ILE A 79 -4.21 -1.78 -5.73
N GLY A 80 -5.33 -2.00 -5.04
CA GLY A 80 -6.22 -0.93 -4.58
C GLY A 80 -5.50 0.06 -3.66
N ALA A 81 -4.66 -0.44 -2.76
CA ALA A 81 -3.84 0.39 -1.87
C ALA A 81 -2.84 1.26 -2.66
N PHE A 82 -2.26 0.73 -3.74
CA PHE A 82 -1.38 1.48 -4.63
C PHE A 82 -2.11 2.61 -5.37
N VAL A 83 -3.32 2.34 -5.86
CA VAL A 83 -4.16 3.35 -6.53
C VAL A 83 -4.53 4.47 -5.56
N ILE A 84 -5.00 4.11 -4.35
CA ILE A 84 -5.35 5.11 -3.33
C ILE A 84 -4.13 5.97 -2.99
N ARG A 85 -2.94 5.37 -2.82
CA ARG A 85 -1.69 6.13 -2.58
C ARG A 85 -1.44 7.17 -3.68
N THR A 86 -1.54 6.77 -4.95
CA THR A 86 -1.28 7.65 -6.09
C THR A 86 -2.32 8.76 -6.20
N VAL A 87 -3.59 8.45 -5.94
CA VAL A 87 -4.68 9.43 -5.91
C VAL A 87 -4.48 10.42 -4.77
N VAL A 88 -4.13 9.95 -3.57
CA VAL A 88 -3.83 10.81 -2.41
C VAL A 88 -2.66 11.75 -2.70
N ILE A 89 -1.56 11.25 -3.28
CA ILE A 89 -0.40 12.07 -3.68
C ILE A 89 -0.77 13.10 -4.76
N SER A 90 -1.60 12.71 -5.73
CA SER A 90 -2.05 13.62 -6.80
C SER A 90 -2.95 14.74 -6.26
N ILE A 91 -3.86 14.41 -5.34
CA ILE A 91 -4.76 15.40 -4.71
C ILE A 91 -3.97 16.32 -3.76
N LEU A 92 -2.97 15.79 -3.05
CA LEU A 92 -2.08 16.57 -2.17
C LEU A 92 -1.07 17.44 -2.94
N GLY A 93 -1.08 17.40 -4.28
CA GLY A 93 -0.28 18.33 -5.10
C GLY A 93 1.23 18.05 -5.09
N ALA A 94 1.66 16.87 -4.66
CA ALA A 94 3.07 16.45 -4.75
C ALA A 94 3.45 16.06 -6.19
N THR A 95 3.20 16.97 -7.13
CA THR A 95 3.83 16.95 -8.45
C THR A 95 5.18 17.60 -8.24
N ASN A 96 6.21 16.79 -7.99
CA ASN A 96 7.64 17.13 -8.08
C ASN A 96 7.90 18.63 -8.25
N THR A 97 7.89 19.41 -7.16
CA THR A 97 8.48 20.74 -7.20
C THR A 97 9.98 20.49 -7.29
N VAL A 98 10.46 20.27 -8.51
CA VAL A 98 11.87 20.40 -8.84
C VAL A 98 12.23 21.78 -8.33
N ILE A 99 13.05 21.83 -7.28
CA ILE A 99 13.69 23.06 -6.83
C ILE A 99 14.65 23.46 -7.96
N THR A 100 14.12 24.17 -8.96
CA THR A 100 14.89 24.96 -9.93
C THR A 100 14.76 26.45 -9.61
N ASP A 101 14.67 26.80 -8.33
CA ASP A 101 14.75 28.20 -7.89
C ASP A 101 15.94 28.42 -6.98
N VAL A 102 17.07 27.82 -7.35
CA VAL A 102 18.38 28.39 -7.04
C VAL A 102 18.96 28.95 -8.32
N THR A 103 19.26 30.25 -8.25
CA THR A 103 20.13 31.07 -9.11
C THR A 103 19.39 32.04 -10.04
N PRO A 104 19.74 33.34 -10.03
CA PRO A 104 20.94 33.96 -9.45
C PRO A 104 20.82 34.46 -8.01
#